data_AF-A0A9E5FI64-F1
#
_entry.id   AF-A0A9E5FI64-F1
#
_cell.length_a   1.000
_cell.length_b   1.000
_cell.length_c   1.000
_cell.angle_alpha   90.00
_cell.angle_beta   90.00
_cell.angle_gamma   90.00
#
_symmetry.space_group_name_H-M   'P 1'
#
loop_
_entity.id
_entity.type
_entity.pdbx_description
1 polymer ?
#
loop_
_entity_poly.entity_id
_entity_poly.type
_entity_poly.pdbx_seq_one_letter_code
_entity_poly.pdbx_strand_id
1 'polypeptide(L)'
;MKQDWRDHLAIEASEPWIAAMQTRLGLAVTGTLAIGALQTRLELWEASLAVVAALLASHRPGWRAPVLLSATWLTAFLGLGLGSSETIDHLQALLEIAKLPTTMAVGIGTAMLVVLLGLMTAGLSWIRKRPQAWVSRQPFLALLLFEISLAVLANQDVVPILTRVLIWAFIFSLMPYVWYLPATITDLRAKGGDSIVTQLGYLRPFWSPGHLPFGKGPAFLRKHLARNPRDLAITQLKALKLLLWANILIAIRSGLSVLFEDHLGVPSVAGAIDAALNGQADTILFGWLALMLSTAKFSRQVAIWAHLFVGV
;
A
#
# COMPACT_ATOMS: atom_id res chain seq x y z
N MET A 1 -13.87 -33.60 27.59
CA MET A 1 -13.03 -33.48 26.38
C MET A 1 -13.54 -32.30 25.56
N LYS A 2 -13.25 -31.06 25.99
CA LYS A 2 -13.51 -29.84 25.21
C LYS A 2 -12.18 -29.45 24.58
N GLN A 3 -11.87 -30.09 23.47
CA GLN A 3 -10.82 -29.56 22.60
C GLN A 3 -11.49 -28.37 21.91
N ASP A 4 -11.13 -27.18 22.38
CA ASP A 4 -11.76 -25.95 21.90
C ASP A 4 -11.43 -25.81 20.42
N TRP A 5 -12.41 -25.41 19.59
CA TRP A 5 -12.22 -25.10 18.17
C TRP A 5 -11.00 -24.19 17.88
N ARG A 6 -10.61 -23.41 18.90
CA ARG A 6 -9.40 -22.57 18.94
C ARG A 6 -8.12 -23.36 18.76
N ASP A 7 -8.02 -24.56 19.34
CA ASP A 7 -6.84 -25.42 19.27
C ASP A 7 -6.65 -25.98 17.85
N HIS A 8 -7.75 -26.24 17.13
CA HIS A 8 -7.69 -26.67 15.74
C HIS A 8 -7.28 -25.54 14.77
N LEU A 9 -7.58 -24.29 15.13
CA LEU A 9 -7.17 -23.12 14.33
C LEU A 9 -5.78 -22.59 14.71
N ALA A 10 -5.17 -23.09 15.77
CA ALA A 10 -3.84 -22.72 16.24
C ALA A 10 -2.74 -23.50 15.49
N ILE A 11 -2.76 -23.45 14.15
CA ILE A 11 -1.74 -24.10 13.30
C ILE A 11 -0.32 -23.63 13.64
N GLU A 12 -0.20 -22.39 14.13
CA GLU A 12 1.04 -21.76 14.58
C GLU A 12 1.63 -22.36 15.87
N ALA A 13 0.88 -23.20 16.60
CA ALA A 13 1.32 -23.89 17.81
C ALA A 13 1.75 -25.34 17.55
N SER A 14 1.53 -25.86 16.34
CA SER A 14 1.78 -27.25 15.98
C SER A 14 3.20 -27.45 15.46
N GLU A 15 4.00 -28.26 16.18
CA GLU A 15 5.38 -28.56 15.80
C GLU A 15 5.54 -29.17 14.39
N PRO A 16 4.68 -30.09 13.92
CA PRO A 16 4.72 -30.57 12.54
C PRO A 16 4.63 -29.47 11.50
N TRP A 17 3.72 -28.49 11.69
CA TRP A 17 3.55 -27.38 10.76
C TRP A 17 4.76 -26.43 10.79
N ILE A 18 5.27 -26.13 12.00
CA ILE A 18 6.47 -25.30 12.16
C ILE A 18 7.69 -25.96 11.49
N ALA A 19 7.86 -27.27 11.65
CA ALA A 19 8.95 -28.02 11.02
C ALA A 19 8.81 -28.04 9.50
N ALA A 20 7.60 -28.27 8.98
CA ALA A 20 7.32 -28.25 7.54
C ALA A 20 7.69 -26.91 6.91
N MET A 21 7.35 -25.80 7.56
CA MET A 21 7.65 -24.43 7.11
C MET A 21 9.13 -24.11 6.97
N GLN A 22 9.99 -24.79 7.73
CA GLN A 22 11.45 -24.59 7.64
C GLN A 22 12.07 -25.33 6.44
N THR A 23 11.31 -26.20 5.77
CA THR A 23 11.78 -26.93 4.59
C THR A 23 11.60 -26.11 3.32
N ARG A 24 12.41 -26.39 2.28
CA ARG A 24 12.26 -25.74 0.96
C ARG A 24 10.87 -25.99 0.35
N LEU A 25 10.32 -27.18 0.55
CA LEU A 25 8.99 -27.54 0.06
C LEU A 25 7.90 -26.75 0.81
N GLY A 26 8.01 -26.63 2.14
CA GLY A 26 7.07 -25.81 2.93
C GLY A 26 7.11 -24.34 2.55
N LEU A 27 8.29 -23.79 2.27
CA LEU A 27 8.43 -22.43 1.75
C LEU A 27 7.80 -22.26 0.37
N ALA A 28 7.99 -23.21 -0.54
CA ALA A 28 7.37 -23.18 -1.87
C ALA A 28 5.84 -23.24 -1.76
N VAL A 29 5.31 -24.16 -0.97
CA VAL A 29 3.85 -24.28 -0.72
C VAL A 29 3.30 -23.00 -0.10
N THR A 30 3.97 -22.43 0.90
CA THR A 30 3.57 -21.17 1.52
C THR A 30 3.57 -20.03 0.51
N GLY A 31 4.62 -19.93 -0.31
CA GLY A 31 4.70 -18.94 -1.37
C GLY A 31 3.53 -19.05 -2.35
N THR A 32 3.23 -20.25 -2.82
CA THR A 32 2.10 -20.49 -3.72
C THR A 32 0.76 -20.15 -3.08
N LEU A 33 0.54 -20.55 -1.81
CA LEU A 33 -0.70 -20.24 -1.09
C LEU A 33 -0.84 -18.73 -0.83
N ALA A 34 0.25 -18.04 -0.50
CA ALA A 34 0.26 -16.59 -0.31
C ALA A 34 -0.02 -15.84 -1.61
N ILE A 35 0.56 -16.28 -2.74
CA ILE A 35 0.25 -15.71 -4.07
C ILE A 35 -1.24 -15.91 -4.37
N GLY A 36 -1.76 -17.12 -4.22
CA GLY A 36 -3.19 -17.41 -4.45
C GLY A 36 -4.11 -16.56 -3.55
N ALA A 37 -3.72 -16.34 -2.29
CA ALA A 37 -4.46 -15.48 -1.37
C ALA A 37 -4.41 -13.99 -1.75
N LEU A 38 -3.32 -13.52 -2.36
CA LEU A 38 -3.16 -12.11 -2.76
C LEU A 38 -3.77 -11.80 -4.13
N GLN A 39 -3.90 -12.80 -5.01
CA GLN A 39 -4.50 -12.65 -6.35
C GLN A 39 -5.93 -12.11 -6.35
N THR A 40 -6.66 -12.20 -5.24
CA THR A 40 -8.00 -11.61 -5.12
C THR A 40 -7.98 -10.08 -5.02
N ARG A 41 -6.80 -9.48 -4.86
CA ARG A 41 -6.62 -8.03 -4.66
C ARG A 41 -5.53 -7.42 -5.51
N LEU A 42 -4.49 -8.19 -5.80
CA LEU A 42 -3.35 -7.79 -6.60
C LEU A 42 -3.32 -8.61 -7.88
N GLU A 43 -2.77 -8.05 -8.95
CA GLU A 43 -2.52 -8.82 -10.15
C GLU A 43 -1.49 -9.93 -9.86
N LEU A 44 -1.49 -11.00 -10.67
CA LEU A 44 -0.59 -12.14 -10.48
C LEU A 44 0.88 -11.69 -10.40
N TRP A 45 1.30 -10.72 -11.20
CA TRP A 45 2.69 -10.23 -11.19
C TRP A 45 3.01 -9.46 -9.90
N GLU A 46 2.09 -8.64 -9.40
CA GLU A 46 2.24 -7.88 -8.14
C GLU A 46 2.31 -8.83 -6.95
N ALA A 47 1.38 -9.78 -6.88
CA ALA A 47 1.34 -10.81 -5.84
C ALA A 47 2.62 -11.66 -5.84
N SER A 48 3.07 -12.07 -7.03
CA SER A 48 4.30 -12.87 -7.18
C SER A 48 5.54 -12.08 -6.74
N LEU A 49 5.66 -10.84 -7.19
CA LEU A 49 6.78 -9.97 -6.82
C LEU A 49 6.80 -9.73 -5.30
N ALA A 50 5.65 -9.43 -4.69
CA ALA A 50 5.54 -9.18 -3.26
C ALA A 50 5.95 -10.41 -2.44
N VAL A 51 5.39 -11.59 -2.74
CA VAL A 51 5.68 -12.82 -1.99
C VAL A 51 7.12 -13.26 -2.17
N VAL A 52 7.66 -13.22 -3.40
CA VAL A 52 9.06 -13.59 -3.66
C VAL A 52 10.00 -12.62 -2.93
N ALA A 53 9.75 -11.32 -3.00
CA ALA A 53 10.55 -10.33 -2.28
C ALA A 53 10.49 -10.52 -0.76
N ALA A 54 9.32 -10.78 -0.19
CA ALA A 54 9.15 -11.05 1.25
C ALA A 54 9.90 -12.32 1.69
N LEU A 55 9.82 -13.41 0.91
CA LEU A 55 10.54 -14.65 1.18
C LEU A 55 12.05 -14.47 1.06
N LEU A 56 12.54 -13.74 0.06
CA LEU A 56 13.97 -13.44 -0.09
C LEU A 56 14.48 -12.55 1.05
N ALA A 57 13.74 -11.49 1.39
CA ALA A 57 14.10 -10.56 2.46
C ALA A 57 14.09 -11.19 3.86
N SER A 58 13.27 -12.22 4.08
CA SER A 58 13.21 -12.96 5.35
C SER A 58 14.32 -14.00 5.49
N HIS A 59 14.63 -14.77 4.44
CA HIS A 59 15.61 -15.88 4.50
C HIS A 59 17.05 -15.47 4.18
N ARG A 60 17.26 -14.31 3.54
CA ARG A 60 18.59 -13.77 3.24
C ARG A 60 18.75 -12.39 3.90
N PRO A 61 18.96 -12.30 5.23
CA PRO A 61 19.03 -11.01 5.93
C PRO A 61 20.07 -10.04 5.36
N GLY A 62 21.20 -10.53 4.86
CA GLY A 62 22.24 -9.70 4.21
C GLY A 62 21.79 -9.04 2.90
N TRP A 63 20.78 -9.59 2.23
CA TRP A 63 20.20 -9.06 0.99
C TRP A 63 18.89 -8.30 1.23
N ARG A 64 18.47 -8.12 2.48
CA ARG A 64 17.18 -7.49 2.79
C ARG A 64 17.07 -6.08 2.19
N ALA A 65 18.01 -5.19 2.48
CA ALA A 65 17.94 -3.82 2.00
C ALA A 65 17.86 -3.71 0.46
N PRO A 66 18.72 -4.37 -0.34
CA PRO A 66 18.60 -4.32 -1.79
C PRO A 66 17.32 -4.99 -2.30
N VAL A 67 16.87 -6.10 -1.70
CA VAL A 67 15.60 -6.74 -2.10
C VAL A 67 14.41 -5.82 -1.87
N LEU A 68 14.32 -5.18 -0.70
CA LEU A 68 13.24 -4.24 -0.39
C LEU A 68 13.28 -3.03 -1.33
N LEU A 69 14.46 -2.44 -1.56
CA LEU A 69 14.62 -1.34 -2.52
C LEU A 69 14.15 -1.76 -3.92
N SER A 70 14.70 -2.85 -4.45
CA SER A 70 14.39 -3.31 -5.79
C SER A 70 12.92 -3.65 -5.95
N ALA A 71 12.32 -4.40 -5.02
CA ALA A 71 10.91 -4.79 -5.11
C ALA A 71 9.98 -3.57 -5.02
N THR A 72 10.24 -2.64 -4.10
CA THR A 72 9.45 -1.41 -3.95
C THR A 72 9.46 -0.56 -5.22
N TRP A 73 10.64 -0.29 -5.78
CA TRP A 73 10.74 0.56 -6.96
C TRP A 73 10.34 -0.17 -8.23
N LEU A 74 10.62 -1.47 -8.35
CA LEU A 74 10.14 -2.28 -9.47
C LEU A 74 8.61 -2.32 -9.51
N THR A 75 7.95 -2.44 -8.35
CA THR A 75 6.48 -2.37 -8.28
C THR A 75 5.97 -1.02 -8.78
N ALA A 76 6.60 0.09 -8.37
CA ALA A 76 6.21 1.42 -8.82
C ALA A 76 6.41 1.61 -10.34
N PHE A 77 7.53 1.18 -10.89
CA PHE A 77 7.82 1.28 -12.34
C PHE A 77 6.93 0.36 -13.18
N LEU A 78 6.76 -0.90 -12.76
CA LEU A 78 5.89 -1.85 -13.46
C LEU A 78 4.42 -1.44 -13.37
N GLY A 79 3.95 -0.99 -12.21
CA GLY A 79 2.57 -0.53 -12.07
C GLY A 79 2.26 0.67 -12.97
N LEU A 80 3.24 1.57 -13.15
CA LEU A 80 3.11 2.68 -14.09
C LEU A 80 3.15 2.22 -15.56
N GLY A 81 4.04 1.29 -15.90
CA GLY A 81 4.21 0.77 -17.26
C GLY A 81 3.08 -0.15 -17.72
N LEU A 82 2.48 -0.91 -16.80
CA LEU A 82 1.36 -1.82 -17.05
C LEU A 82 0.00 -1.14 -16.90
N GLY A 83 -0.03 0.11 -16.43
CA GLY A 83 -1.27 0.88 -16.28
C GLY A 83 -2.10 0.52 -15.04
N SER A 84 -1.52 -0.16 -14.04
CA SER A 84 -2.22 -0.54 -12.80
C SER A 84 -2.16 0.53 -11.70
N SER A 85 -1.53 1.69 -11.97
CA SER A 85 -1.31 2.74 -10.97
C SER A 85 -2.22 3.96 -11.15
N GLU A 86 -2.83 4.47 -10.07
CA GLU A 86 -3.62 5.72 -10.09
C GLU A 86 -2.86 6.92 -10.67
N THR A 87 -1.53 6.94 -10.54
CA THR A 87 -0.68 7.99 -11.13
C THR A 87 -0.80 8.02 -12.66
N ILE A 88 -0.94 6.87 -13.32
CA ILE A 88 -1.07 6.83 -14.78
C ILE A 88 -2.44 7.37 -15.23
N ASP A 89 -3.50 7.10 -14.47
CA ASP A 89 -4.86 7.57 -14.76
C ASP A 89 -4.93 9.09 -14.67
N HIS A 90 -4.35 9.67 -13.61
CA HIS A 90 -4.26 11.12 -13.45
C HIS A 90 -3.41 11.77 -14.55
N LEU A 91 -2.32 11.14 -14.97
CA LEU A 91 -1.48 11.63 -16.07
C LEU A 91 -2.21 11.60 -17.41
N GLN A 92 -2.97 10.53 -17.70
CA GLN A 92 -3.77 10.44 -18.92
C GLN A 92 -4.83 11.53 -18.95
N ALA A 93 -5.60 11.70 -17.87
CA ALA A 93 -6.60 12.77 -17.76
C ALA A 93 -5.98 14.16 -17.93
N LEU A 94 -4.81 14.41 -17.35
CA LEU A 94 -4.08 15.67 -17.50
C LEU A 94 -3.65 15.92 -18.96
N LEU A 95 -3.14 14.91 -19.65
CA LEU A 95 -2.73 15.02 -21.05
C LEU A 95 -3.92 15.26 -21.97
N GLU A 96 -5.07 14.63 -21.71
CA GLU A 96 -6.32 14.89 -22.44
C GLU A 96 -6.76 16.34 -22.31
N ILE A 97 -6.79 16.88 -21.07
CA ILE A 97 -7.11 18.29 -20.81
C ILE A 97 -6.12 19.21 -21.54
N ALA A 98 -4.84 18.86 -21.54
CA ALA A 98 -3.79 19.62 -22.23
C ALA A 98 -3.78 19.44 -23.76
N LYS A 99 -4.67 18.60 -24.31
CA LYS A 99 -4.73 18.22 -25.74
C LYS A 99 -3.41 17.65 -26.26
N LEU A 100 -2.72 16.86 -25.42
CA LEU A 100 -1.49 16.15 -25.74
C LEU A 100 -1.76 14.64 -25.88
N PRO A 101 -0.90 13.90 -26.62
CA PRO A 101 -1.06 12.45 -26.75
C PRO A 101 -0.96 11.72 -25.40
N THR A 102 -1.99 10.95 -25.04
CA THR A 102 -2.02 10.15 -23.80
C THR A 102 -0.98 9.04 -23.77
N THR A 103 -0.47 8.62 -24.95
CA THR A 103 0.65 7.68 -25.08
C THR A 103 1.94 8.17 -24.41
N MET A 104 2.07 9.49 -24.17
CA MET A 104 3.21 10.07 -23.46
C MET A 104 3.16 9.83 -21.94
N ALA A 105 2.00 9.43 -21.38
CA ALA A 105 1.78 9.32 -19.93
C ALA A 105 2.81 8.39 -19.27
N VAL A 106 3.06 7.21 -19.85
CA VAL A 106 4.01 6.23 -19.31
C VAL A 106 5.44 6.78 -19.33
N GLY A 107 5.83 7.44 -20.42
CA GLY A 107 7.16 8.03 -20.54
C GLY A 107 7.40 9.16 -19.55
N ILE A 108 6.43 10.08 -19.42
CA ILE A 108 6.48 11.19 -18.46
C ILE A 108 6.49 10.64 -17.03
N GLY A 109 5.57 9.73 -16.70
CA GLY A 109 5.49 9.14 -15.35
C GLY A 109 6.77 8.40 -14.95
N THR A 110 7.35 7.63 -15.87
CA THR A 110 8.63 6.93 -15.65
C THR A 110 9.75 7.93 -15.39
N ALA A 111 9.85 8.99 -16.22
CA ALA A 111 10.84 10.03 -16.03
C ALA A 111 10.67 10.74 -14.68
N MET A 112 9.44 11.04 -14.26
CA MET A 112 9.16 11.67 -12.97
C MET A 112 9.52 10.75 -11.81
N LEU A 113 9.26 9.44 -11.88
CA LEU A 113 9.68 8.49 -10.86
C LEU A 113 11.22 8.39 -10.74
N VAL A 114 11.95 8.42 -11.86
CA VAL A 114 13.43 8.45 -11.84
C VAL A 114 13.93 9.74 -11.18
N VAL A 115 13.38 10.89 -11.56
CA VAL A 115 13.71 12.19 -10.95
C VAL A 115 13.40 12.15 -9.45
N LEU A 116 12.24 11.63 -9.07
CA LEU A 116 11.81 11.55 -7.68
C LEU A 116 12.73 10.65 -6.84
N LEU A 117 13.11 9.47 -7.34
CA LEU A 117 14.08 8.59 -6.70
C LEU A 117 15.42 9.29 -6.48
N GLY A 118 15.91 10.01 -7.49
CA GLY A 118 17.13 10.82 -7.39
C GLY A 118 17.02 11.92 -6.32
N LEU A 119 15.93 12.69 -6.35
CA LEU A 119 15.66 13.76 -5.37
C LEU A 119 15.51 13.23 -3.95
N MET A 120 14.82 12.11 -3.75
CA MET A 120 14.69 11.47 -2.44
C MET A 120 16.04 10.98 -1.93
N THR A 121 16.84 10.35 -2.79
CA THR A 121 18.19 9.88 -2.42
C THR A 121 19.08 11.05 -2.00
N ALA A 122 19.10 12.13 -2.79
CA ALA A 122 19.87 13.32 -2.50
C ALA A 122 19.36 14.05 -1.24
N GLY A 123 18.04 14.19 -1.12
CA GLY A 123 17.38 14.82 0.02
C GLY A 123 17.65 14.09 1.33
N LEU A 124 17.48 12.77 1.37
CA LEU A 124 17.81 11.96 2.54
C LEU A 124 19.31 12.03 2.88
N SER A 125 20.19 12.01 1.88
CA SER A 125 21.64 12.19 2.07
C SER A 125 21.97 13.53 2.70
N TRP A 126 21.30 14.59 2.27
CA TRP A 126 21.46 15.95 2.81
C TRP A 126 20.91 16.06 4.23
N ILE A 127 19.72 15.53 4.49
CA ILE A 127 19.09 15.53 5.83
C ILE A 127 19.94 14.77 6.84
N ARG A 128 20.55 13.65 6.46
CA ARG A 128 21.49 12.89 7.31
C ARG A 128 22.68 13.75 7.75
N LYS A 129 23.18 14.62 6.87
CA LYS A 129 24.29 15.56 7.17
C LYS A 129 23.82 16.79 7.95
N ARG A 130 22.53 17.16 7.86
CA ARG A 130 21.95 18.37 8.47
C ARG A 130 20.65 18.06 9.23
N PRO A 131 20.70 17.27 10.32
CA PRO A 131 19.50 16.84 11.05
C PRO A 131 18.77 17.98 11.78
N GLN A 132 19.40 19.15 11.91
CA GLN A 132 18.84 20.33 12.57
C GLN A 132 18.22 21.36 11.62
N ALA A 133 18.31 21.16 10.30
CA ALA A 133 17.66 22.04 9.34
C ALA A 133 16.14 22.03 9.52
N TRP A 134 15.47 23.13 9.14
CA TRP A 134 14.01 23.25 9.30
C TRP A 134 13.25 22.13 8.58
N VAL A 135 13.64 21.81 7.34
CA VAL A 135 13.09 20.68 6.56
C VAL A 135 13.25 19.34 7.29
N SER A 136 14.33 19.15 8.04
CA SER A 136 14.59 17.94 8.83
C SER A 136 13.72 17.89 10.10
N ARG A 137 13.41 19.05 10.68
CA ARG A 137 12.64 19.19 11.94
C ARG A 137 11.13 19.16 11.71
N GLN A 138 10.67 19.74 10.60
CA GLN A 138 9.26 19.86 10.22
C GLN A 138 9.04 19.29 8.82
N PRO A 139 9.39 18.00 8.56
CA PRO A 139 9.39 17.44 7.22
C PRO A 139 8.01 17.43 6.57
N PHE A 140 6.96 17.20 7.35
CA PHE A 140 5.60 17.20 6.84
C PHE A 140 5.16 18.58 6.35
N LEU A 141 5.36 19.63 7.17
CA LEU A 141 5.05 21.00 6.78
C LEU A 141 5.89 21.46 5.59
N ALA A 142 7.18 21.11 5.55
CA ALA A 142 8.06 21.44 4.43
C ALA A 142 7.57 20.82 3.12
N LEU A 143 7.17 19.54 3.14
CA LEU A 143 6.64 18.85 1.96
C LEU A 143 5.29 19.42 1.52
N LEU A 144 4.38 19.71 2.45
CA LEU A 144 3.09 20.32 2.12
C LEU A 144 3.25 21.72 1.53
N LEU A 145 4.10 22.57 2.12
CA LEU A 145 4.35 23.90 1.56
C LEU A 145 4.99 23.82 0.18
N PHE A 146 5.89 22.87 -0.03
CA PHE A 146 6.51 22.63 -1.33
C PHE A 146 5.45 22.21 -2.36
N GLU A 147 4.58 21.26 -2.01
CA GLU A 147 3.50 20.80 -2.88
C GLU A 147 2.49 21.91 -3.20
N ILE A 148 2.05 22.68 -2.19
CA ILE A 148 1.17 23.84 -2.37
C ILE A 148 1.84 24.86 -3.31
N SER A 149 3.14 25.12 -3.13
CA SER A 149 3.87 26.07 -3.98
C SER A 149 3.92 25.60 -5.43
N LEU A 150 4.14 24.30 -5.67
CA LEU A 150 4.09 23.71 -7.00
C LEU A 150 2.69 23.78 -7.62
N ALA A 151 1.65 23.48 -6.84
CA ALA A 151 0.26 23.56 -7.30
C ALA A 151 -0.13 25.00 -7.65
N VAL A 152 0.22 25.97 -6.82
CA VAL A 152 -0.01 27.40 -7.10
C VAL A 152 0.71 27.82 -8.38
N LEU A 153 1.98 27.41 -8.56
CA LEU A 153 2.75 27.70 -9.75
C LEU A 153 2.13 27.07 -11.01
N ALA A 154 1.70 25.81 -10.93
CA ALA A 154 1.09 25.09 -12.05
C ALA A 154 -0.24 25.71 -12.52
N ASN A 155 -0.92 26.47 -11.66
CA ASN A 155 -2.19 27.14 -11.96
C ASN A 155 -2.01 28.59 -12.45
N GLN A 156 -0.78 29.10 -12.58
CA GLN A 156 -0.57 30.46 -13.09
C GLN A 156 -0.71 30.53 -14.61
N ASP A 157 -1.45 31.52 -15.10
CA ASP A 157 -1.71 31.70 -16.54
C ASP A 157 -0.44 31.96 -17.37
N VAL A 158 0.61 32.46 -16.74
CA VAL A 158 1.89 32.78 -17.38
C VAL A 158 2.73 31.51 -17.66
N VAL A 159 2.46 30.39 -16.98
CA VAL A 159 3.26 29.17 -17.13
C VAL A 159 2.87 28.44 -18.43
N PRO A 160 3.82 28.07 -19.31
CA PRO A 160 3.51 27.32 -20.53
C PRO A 160 2.86 25.97 -20.24
N ILE A 161 1.96 25.52 -21.12
CA ILE A 161 1.17 24.29 -20.94
C ILE A 161 2.06 23.06 -20.66
N LEU A 162 3.15 22.88 -21.39
CA LEU A 162 4.06 21.75 -21.19
C LEU A 162 4.71 21.79 -19.81
N THR A 163 5.10 22.98 -19.34
CA THR A 163 5.65 23.15 -17.99
C THR A 163 4.60 22.85 -16.92
N ARG A 164 3.34 23.27 -17.10
CA ARG A 164 2.24 22.90 -16.19
C ARG A 164 2.05 21.40 -16.12
N VAL A 165 2.05 20.73 -17.27
CA VAL A 165 1.92 19.27 -17.35
C VAL A 165 3.05 18.58 -16.58
N LEU A 166 4.30 19.02 -16.75
CA LEU A 166 5.44 18.46 -16.04
C LEU A 166 5.37 18.70 -14.52
N ILE A 167 4.91 19.88 -14.08
CA ILE A 167 4.73 20.17 -12.64
C ILE A 167 3.64 19.26 -12.06
N TRP A 168 2.48 19.14 -12.71
CA TRP A 168 1.41 18.24 -12.26
C TRP A 168 1.82 16.78 -12.29
N ALA A 169 2.55 16.34 -13.31
CA ALA A 169 3.10 15.00 -13.38
C ALA A 169 4.04 14.70 -12.21
N PHE A 170 4.86 15.67 -11.84
CA PHE A 170 5.71 15.57 -10.66
C PHE A 170 4.89 15.50 -9.37
N ILE A 171 3.84 16.33 -9.20
CA ILE A 171 2.94 16.30 -8.05
C ILE A 171 2.26 14.93 -7.91
N PHE A 172 1.67 14.40 -8.99
CA PHE A 172 1.02 13.08 -9.00
C PHE A 172 1.98 11.94 -8.66
N SER A 173 3.24 12.08 -9.05
CA SER A 173 4.30 11.11 -8.73
C SER A 173 4.79 11.26 -7.29
N LEU A 174 4.81 12.48 -6.73
CA LEU A 174 5.25 12.77 -5.37
C LEU A 174 4.20 12.39 -4.31
N MET A 175 2.92 12.63 -4.60
CA MET A 175 1.79 12.49 -3.67
C MET A 175 1.79 11.16 -2.88
N PRO A 176 2.02 9.98 -3.50
CA PRO A 176 2.04 8.72 -2.77
C PRO A 176 3.12 8.63 -1.68
N TYR A 177 4.13 9.48 -1.74
CA TYR A 177 5.29 9.46 -0.85
C TYR A 177 5.26 10.56 0.22
N VAL A 178 4.35 11.54 0.13
CA VAL A 178 4.26 12.68 1.06
C VAL A 178 4.09 12.23 2.51
N TRP A 179 3.40 11.10 2.73
CA TRP A 179 3.21 10.54 4.08
C TRP A 179 4.37 9.65 4.55
N TYR A 180 5.08 9.00 3.63
CA TYR A 180 6.21 8.11 3.96
C TYR A 180 7.50 8.86 4.27
N LEU A 181 7.77 9.96 3.54
CA LEU A 181 9.00 10.75 3.69
C LEU A 181 9.19 11.32 5.11
N PRO A 182 8.19 11.92 5.77
CA PRO A 182 8.32 12.42 7.15
C PRO A 182 8.69 11.33 8.15
N ALA A 183 8.10 10.14 8.03
CA ALA A 183 8.40 8.99 8.89
C ALA A 183 9.86 8.55 8.70
N THR A 184 10.28 8.45 7.44
CA THR A 184 11.65 8.11 7.02
C THR A 184 12.68 9.14 7.52
N ILE A 185 12.36 10.43 7.42
CA ILE A 185 13.22 11.53 7.90
C ILE A 185 13.35 11.50 9.41
N THR A 186 12.25 11.24 10.12
CA THR A 186 12.27 11.10 11.59
C THR A 186 13.14 9.92 12.01
N ASP A 187 13.03 8.79 11.31
CA ASP A 187 13.84 7.60 11.58
C ASP A 187 15.33 7.83 11.29
N LEU A 188 15.65 8.50 10.17
CA LEU A 188 17.02 8.82 9.78
C LEU A 188 17.72 9.76 10.78
N ARG A 189 16.96 10.58 11.52
CA ARG A 189 17.45 11.47 12.57
C ARG A 189 17.69 10.75 13.90
N ALA A 190 17.13 9.56 14.10
CA ALA A 190 17.34 8.79 15.32
C ALA A 190 18.78 8.23 15.39
N LYS A 191 19.31 8.03 16.61
CA LYS A 191 20.65 7.45 16.80
C LYS A 191 20.70 6.03 16.22
N GLY A 192 21.65 5.77 15.33
CA GLY A 192 21.78 4.47 14.66
C GLY A 192 20.87 4.27 13.44
N GLY A 193 20.46 5.37 12.78
CA GLY A 193 19.60 5.35 11.60
C GLY A 193 20.12 4.42 10.48
N ASP A 194 19.17 3.75 9.81
CA ASP A 194 19.49 2.80 8.74
C ASP A 194 20.20 3.45 7.54
N SER A 195 20.73 2.60 6.66
CA SER A 195 21.28 3.06 5.38
C SER A 195 20.19 3.73 4.53
N ILE A 196 20.60 4.62 3.62
CA ILE A 196 19.66 5.30 2.70
C ILE A 196 18.97 4.28 1.80
N VAL A 197 19.67 3.21 1.40
CA VAL A 197 19.11 2.08 0.64
C VAL A 197 17.93 1.46 1.38
N THR A 198 18.10 1.19 2.69
CA THR A 198 17.01 0.68 3.51
C THR A 198 15.85 1.68 3.53
N GLN A 199 16.10 2.95 3.84
CA GLN A 199 15.07 3.98 3.92
C GLN A 199 14.24 4.08 2.62
N LEU A 200 14.90 4.10 1.46
CA LEU A 200 14.25 4.13 0.15
C LEU A 200 13.41 2.87 -0.16
N GLY A 201 13.77 1.71 0.39
CA GLY A 201 12.97 0.49 0.26
C GLY A 201 11.68 0.49 1.08
N TYR A 202 11.59 1.35 2.10
CA TYR A 202 10.40 1.54 2.93
C TYR A 202 9.54 2.74 2.50
N LEU A 203 9.93 3.46 1.44
CA LEU A 203 9.10 4.52 0.85
C LEU A 203 8.06 3.89 -0.07
N ARG A 204 6.80 3.87 0.37
CA ARG A 204 5.68 3.18 -0.31
C ARG A 204 6.04 1.71 -0.65
N PRO A 205 6.30 0.89 0.37
CA PRO A 205 6.84 -0.44 0.15
C PRO A 205 5.85 -1.33 -0.61
N PHE A 206 6.36 -2.32 -1.34
CA PHE A 206 5.54 -3.21 -2.18
C PHE A 206 4.43 -3.96 -1.41
N TRP A 207 4.58 -4.13 -0.09
CA TRP A 207 3.58 -4.79 0.76
C TRP A 207 2.53 -3.84 1.34
N SER A 208 2.64 -2.53 1.08
CA SER A 208 1.67 -1.54 1.54
C SER A 208 0.74 -1.12 0.39
N PRO A 209 -0.55 -1.48 0.46
CA PRO A 209 -1.50 -1.12 -0.58
C PRO A 209 -1.98 0.35 -0.50
N GLY A 210 -1.61 1.08 0.55
CA GLY A 210 -2.09 2.44 0.81
C GLY A 210 -1.00 3.52 0.76
N HIS A 211 -1.44 4.77 0.63
CA HIS A 211 -0.58 5.95 0.71
C HIS A 211 -0.15 6.33 2.13
N LEU A 212 -0.69 5.64 3.14
CA LEU A 212 -0.36 5.89 4.54
C LEU A 212 0.72 4.92 5.02
N PRO A 213 1.77 5.40 5.71
CA PRO A 213 2.80 4.55 6.25
C PRO A 213 2.24 3.70 7.39
N PHE A 214 2.17 2.40 7.17
CA PHE A 214 1.86 1.42 8.21
C PHE A 214 3.16 0.89 8.81
N GLY A 215 3.31 1.06 10.13
CA GLY A 215 4.58 0.87 10.81
C GLY A 215 5.46 2.12 10.68
N LYS A 216 5.89 2.68 11.81
CA LYS A 216 6.55 3.99 11.94
C LYS A 216 8.00 4.03 11.40
N GLY A 217 8.21 3.51 10.19
CA GLY A 217 9.50 3.42 9.52
C GLY A 217 10.34 2.17 9.87
N PRO A 218 11.54 2.07 9.29
CA PRO A 218 12.43 0.91 9.41
C PRO A 218 12.78 0.52 10.86
N ALA A 219 13.07 1.48 11.75
CA ALA A 219 13.40 1.15 13.14
C ALA A 219 12.23 0.51 13.91
N PHE A 220 10.98 0.84 13.59
CA PHE A 220 9.83 0.18 14.22
C PHE A 220 9.73 -1.29 13.82
N LEU A 221 9.89 -1.58 12.53
CA LEU A 221 9.78 -2.93 12.00
C LEU A 221 10.93 -3.82 12.49
N ARG A 222 12.13 -3.24 12.66
CA ARG A 222 13.29 -3.96 13.21
C ARG A 222 13.05 -4.58 14.59
N LYS A 223 12.22 -3.96 15.42
CA LYS A 223 11.86 -4.47 16.75
C LYS A 223 11.04 -5.76 16.71
N HIS A 224 10.35 -6.00 15.60
CA HIS A 224 9.42 -7.11 15.41
C HIS A 224 9.97 -8.20 14.49
N LEU A 225 11.24 -8.09 14.06
CA LEU A 225 11.87 -9.10 13.24
C LEU A 225 12.09 -10.39 14.03
N ALA A 226 11.70 -11.52 13.43
CA ALA A 226 12.05 -12.84 13.93
C ALA A 226 13.57 -12.98 14.08
N ARG A 227 13.99 -13.51 15.23
CA ARG A 227 15.43 -13.65 15.59
C ARG A 227 15.99 -15.03 15.31
N ASN A 228 15.12 -16.03 15.16
CA ASN A 228 15.51 -17.41 14.88
C ASN A 228 14.57 -18.01 13.80
N PRO A 229 14.98 -19.12 13.16
CA PRO A 229 14.18 -19.76 12.11
C PRO A 229 12.81 -20.25 12.57
N ARG A 230 12.68 -20.63 13.84
CA ARG A 230 11.42 -21.09 14.43
C ARG A 230 10.40 -19.95 14.51
N ASP A 231 10.80 -18.81 15.06
CA ASP A 231 9.96 -17.62 15.15
C ASP A 231 9.56 -17.12 13.75
N LEU A 232 10.46 -17.25 12.77
CA LEU A 232 10.15 -16.90 11.38
C LEU A 232 9.08 -17.82 10.80
N ALA A 233 9.19 -19.13 10.99
CA ALA A 233 8.18 -20.10 10.56
C ALA A 233 6.82 -19.84 11.22
N ILE A 234 6.80 -19.56 12.53
CA ILE A 234 5.58 -19.18 13.25
C ILE A 234 4.99 -17.89 12.67
N THR A 235 5.83 -16.90 12.37
CA THR A 235 5.40 -15.63 11.77
C THR A 235 4.79 -15.84 10.39
N GLN A 236 5.40 -16.69 9.55
CA GLN A 236 4.89 -17.02 8.22
C GLN A 236 3.55 -17.78 8.27
N LEU A 237 3.37 -18.71 9.22
CA LEU A 237 2.08 -19.38 9.41
C LEU A 237 0.98 -18.39 9.82
N LYS A 238 1.29 -17.47 10.74
CA LYS A 238 0.36 -16.39 11.13
C LYS A 238 0.05 -15.47 9.96
N ALA A 239 1.06 -15.10 9.18
CA ALA A 239 0.92 -14.30 7.98
C ALA A 239 -0.04 -14.96 6.97
N LEU A 240 0.19 -16.25 6.64
CA LEU A 240 -0.68 -17.01 5.76
C LEU A 240 -2.12 -17.10 6.29
N LYS A 241 -2.28 -17.35 7.59
CA LYS A 241 -3.60 -17.35 8.25
C LYS A 241 -4.31 -16.01 8.11
N LEU A 242 -3.61 -14.88 8.27
CA LEU A 242 -4.19 -13.55 8.08
C LEU A 242 -4.60 -13.30 6.63
N LEU A 243 -3.78 -13.70 5.65
CA LEU A 243 -4.13 -13.59 4.23
C LEU A 243 -5.38 -14.41 3.88
N LEU A 244 -5.51 -15.62 4.42
CA LEU A 244 -6.71 -16.43 4.24
C LEU A 244 -7.95 -15.80 4.90
N TRP A 245 -7.79 -15.23 6.10
CA TRP A 245 -8.88 -14.48 6.75
C TRP A 245 -9.31 -13.25 5.97
N ALA A 246 -8.37 -12.52 5.35
CA ALA A 246 -8.70 -11.41 4.47
C ALA A 246 -9.62 -11.85 3.32
N ASN A 247 -9.35 -13.01 2.71
CA ASN A 247 -10.17 -13.59 1.65
C ASN A 247 -11.57 -13.99 2.14
N ILE A 248 -11.68 -14.58 3.33
CA ILE A 248 -12.98 -14.89 3.94
C ILE A 248 -13.79 -13.60 4.16
N LEU A 249 -13.16 -12.55 4.69
CA LEU A 249 -13.83 -11.26 4.89
C LEU A 249 -14.28 -10.62 3.58
N ILE A 250 -13.50 -10.77 2.50
CA ILE A 250 -13.89 -10.34 1.15
C ILE A 250 -15.12 -11.12 0.68
N ALA A 251 -15.12 -12.44 0.79
CA ALA A 251 -16.26 -13.28 0.41
C ALA A 251 -17.53 -12.90 1.17
N ILE A 252 -17.42 -12.64 2.48
CA ILE A 252 -18.54 -12.16 3.30
C ILE A 252 -19.01 -10.79 2.83
N ARG A 253 -18.09 -9.86 2.52
CA ARG A 253 -18.44 -8.52 2.01
C ARG A 253 -19.20 -8.63 0.69
N SER A 254 -18.73 -9.44 -0.24
CA SER A 254 -19.40 -9.67 -1.53
C SER A 254 -20.77 -10.32 -1.35
N GLY A 255 -20.88 -11.33 -0.47
CA GLY A 255 -22.16 -11.97 -0.15
C GLY A 255 -23.19 -11.01 0.43
N LEU A 256 -22.75 -10.01 1.20
CA LEU A 256 -23.65 -8.96 1.70
C LEU A 256 -24.12 -8.00 0.61
N SER A 257 -23.28 -7.66 -0.36
CA SER A 257 -23.72 -6.90 -1.53
C SER A 257 -24.80 -7.67 -2.28
N VAL A 258 -24.53 -8.93 -2.61
CA VAL A 258 -25.48 -9.79 -3.35
C VAL A 258 -26.80 -9.94 -2.59
N LEU A 259 -26.74 -10.23 -1.28
CA LEU A 259 -27.95 -10.43 -0.50
C LEU A 259 -28.77 -9.15 -0.34
N PHE A 260 -28.13 -8.03 0.02
CA PHE A 260 -28.88 -6.83 0.39
C PHE A 260 -29.15 -5.91 -0.80
N GLU A 261 -28.19 -5.70 -1.69
CA GLU A 261 -28.37 -4.81 -2.85
C GLU A 261 -29.09 -5.54 -3.97
N ASP A 262 -28.62 -6.72 -4.37
CA ASP A 262 -29.15 -7.39 -5.55
C ASP A 262 -30.48 -8.12 -5.27
N HIS A 263 -30.60 -8.80 -4.11
CA HIS A 263 -31.81 -9.58 -3.80
C HIS A 263 -32.87 -8.80 -2.99
N LEU A 264 -32.46 -8.00 -2.00
CA LEU A 264 -33.40 -7.25 -1.15
C LEU A 264 -33.66 -5.83 -1.66
N GLY A 265 -32.96 -5.38 -2.69
CA GLY A 265 -33.15 -4.05 -3.29
C GLY A 265 -32.76 -2.90 -2.37
N VAL A 266 -31.88 -3.14 -1.40
CA VAL A 266 -31.40 -2.08 -0.50
C VAL A 266 -30.53 -1.11 -1.30
N PRO A 267 -30.87 0.18 -1.34
CA PRO A 267 -30.10 1.16 -2.10
C PRO A 267 -28.75 1.43 -1.44
N SER A 268 -27.79 1.95 -2.23
CA SER A 268 -26.59 2.55 -1.66
C SER A 268 -26.95 3.84 -0.92
N VAL A 269 -26.09 4.29 0.02
CA VAL A 269 -26.34 5.55 0.74
C VAL A 269 -26.42 6.75 -0.21
N ALA A 270 -25.54 6.80 -1.22
CA ALA A 270 -25.61 7.84 -2.25
C ALA A 270 -26.93 7.76 -3.02
N GLY A 271 -27.33 6.56 -3.45
CA GLY A 271 -28.60 6.35 -4.15
C GLY A 271 -29.82 6.76 -3.32
N ALA A 272 -29.84 6.44 -2.02
CA ALA A 272 -30.92 6.84 -1.13
C ALA A 272 -30.98 8.37 -0.92
N ILE A 273 -29.83 9.03 -0.84
CA ILE A 273 -29.74 10.51 -0.78
C ILE A 273 -30.26 11.12 -2.08
N ASP A 274 -29.81 10.62 -3.23
CA ASP A 274 -30.23 11.12 -4.55
C ASP A 274 -31.74 10.92 -4.75
N ALA A 275 -32.28 9.76 -4.36
CA ALA A 275 -33.72 9.49 -4.42
C ALA A 275 -34.51 10.47 -3.54
N ALA A 276 -34.03 10.75 -2.33
CA ALA A 276 -34.64 11.74 -1.44
C ALA A 276 -34.59 13.17 -2.01
N LEU A 277 -33.46 13.58 -2.61
CA LEU A 277 -33.32 14.89 -3.27
C LEU A 277 -34.25 15.04 -4.48
N ASN A 278 -34.56 13.95 -5.17
CA ASN A 278 -35.49 13.91 -6.30
C ASN A 278 -36.96 13.73 -5.88
N GLY A 279 -37.27 13.78 -4.58
CA GLY A 279 -38.65 13.63 -4.06
C GLY A 279 -39.18 12.19 -4.08
N GLN A 280 -38.32 11.21 -4.33
CA GLN A 280 -38.63 9.77 -4.35
C GLN A 280 -37.97 9.07 -3.17
N ALA A 281 -38.10 9.63 -1.97
CA ALA A 281 -37.44 9.10 -0.78
C ALA A 281 -37.87 7.64 -0.51
N ASP A 282 -36.88 6.76 -0.34
CA ASP A 282 -37.09 5.41 0.12
C ASP A 282 -37.71 5.39 1.53
N THR A 283 -38.30 4.26 1.91
CA THR A 283 -38.85 4.13 3.27
C THR A 283 -37.74 4.25 4.32
N ILE A 284 -38.12 4.72 5.51
CA ILE A 284 -37.19 4.90 6.65
C ILE A 284 -36.40 3.60 6.93
N LEU A 285 -37.05 2.43 6.77
CA LEU A 285 -36.40 1.14 6.94
C LEU A 285 -35.25 0.94 5.94
N PHE A 286 -35.49 1.20 4.65
CA PHE A 286 -34.47 1.08 3.61
C PHE A 286 -33.33 2.10 3.80
N GLY A 287 -33.64 3.31 4.27
CA GLY A 287 -32.62 4.30 4.65
C GLY A 287 -31.70 3.81 5.77
N TRP A 288 -32.26 3.23 6.85
CA TRP A 288 -31.46 2.65 7.93
C TRP A 288 -30.67 1.42 7.49
N LEU A 289 -31.27 0.55 6.68
CA LEU A 289 -30.58 -0.62 6.13
C LEU A 289 -29.40 -0.22 5.23
N ALA A 290 -29.57 0.80 4.39
CA ALA A 290 -28.49 1.34 3.57
C ALA A 290 -27.32 1.86 4.43
N LEU A 291 -27.62 2.59 5.51
CA LEU A 291 -26.60 3.08 6.45
C LEU A 291 -25.89 1.94 7.19
N MET A 292 -26.64 0.97 7.71
CA MET A 292 -26.08 -0.18 8.42
C MET A 292 -25.21 -1.04 7.49
N LEU A 293 -25.67 -1.30 6.27
CA LEU A 293 -24.93 -2.06 5.26
C LEU A 293 -23.66 -1.33 4.85
N SER A 294 -23.75 -0.03 4.56
CA SER A 294 -22.58 0.81 4.23
C SER A 294 -21.56 0.80 5.36
N THR A 295 -21.99 1.01 6.60
CA THR A 295 -21.12 0.95 7.79
C THR A 295 -20.46 -0.42 7.91
N ALA A 296 -21.23 -1.50 7.79
CA ALA A 296 -20.72 -2.86 7.90
C ALA A 296 -19.74 -3.21 6.76
N LYS A 297 -19.96 -2.72 5.54
CA LYS A 297 -19.04 -2.87 4.41
C LYS A 297 -17.75 -2.07 4.65
N PHE A 298 -17.85 -0.84 5.16
CA PHE A 298 -16.69 0.00 5.47
C PHE A 298 -15.84 -0.58 6.60
N SER A 299 -16.43 -0.97 7.73
CA SER A 299 -15.71 -1.60 8.84
C SER A 299 -15.00 -2.89 8.39
N ARG A 300 -15.64 -3.70 7.53
CA ARG A 300 -14.99 -4.88 6.94
C ARG A 300 -13.87 -4.52 5.99
N GLN A 301 -14.01 -3.48 5.17
CA GLN A 301 -12.93 -3.01 4.29
C GLN A 301 -11.70 -2.63 5.11
N VAL A 302 -11.87 -1.91 6.23
CA VAL A 302 -10.77 -1.60 7.16
C VAL A 302 -10.15 -2.88 7.72
N ALA A 303 -10.96 -3.85 8.14
CA ALA A 303 -10.47 -5.14 8.64
C ALA A 303 -9.69 -5.93 7.57
N ILE A 304 -10.20 -6.00 6.33
CA ILE A 304 -9.53 -6.67 5.20
C ILE A 304 -8.14 -6.05 4.99
N TRP A 305 -8.04 -4.72 4.95
CA TRP A 305 -6.76 -4.04 4.78
C TRP A 305 -5.78 -4.34 5.92
N ALA A 306 -6.25 -4.37 7.16
CA ALA A 306 -5.40 -4.71 8.30
C ALA A 306 -4.84 -6.13 8.20
N HIS A 307 -5.66 -7.11 7.81
CA HIS A 307 -5.22 -8.51 7.66
C HIS A 307 -4.26 -8.68 6.48
N LEU A 308 -4.56 -8.03 5.34
CA LEU A 308 -3.72 -8.09 4.15
C LEU A 308 -2.35 -7.45 4.41
N PHE A 309 -2.33 -6.25 5.01
CA PHE A 309 -1.08 -5.55 5.33
C PHE A 309 -0.18 -6.33 6.30
N VAL A 310 -0.74 -6.88 7.38
CA VAL A 310 0.06 -7.64 8.35
C VAL A 310 0.46 -9.01 7.81
N GLY A 311 -0.32 -9.54 6.86
CA GLY A 311 -0.08 -10.84 6.24
C GLY A 311 1.03 -10.84 5.18
N VAL A 312 1.30 -9.72 4.50
CA VAL A 312 2.41 -9.58 3.53
C VAL A 312 3.71 -9.19 4.23
#